data_AF-T0Y1J9-F1
#
_entry.id   AF-T0Y1J9-F1
#
_cell.length_a   1.000
_cell.length_b   1.000
_cell.length_c   1.000
_cell.angle_alpha   90.00
_cell.angle_beta   90.00
_cell.angle_gamma   90.00
#
_symmetry.space_group_name_H-M   'P 1'
#
loop_
_entity.id
_entity.type
_entity.pdbx_description
1 polymer ?
#
loop_
_entity_poly.entity_id
_entity_poly.type
_entity_poly.pdbx_seq_one_letter_code
_entity_poly.pdbx_strand_id
1 'polypeptide(L)'
;MREMYERLHLRVNEKKTEVGPVFGRKFLGYCLRRWSGNTVKVAVASKALDTFKQRIRDITRRVGGKSLKQVAEQMREYLPGWKAYFSLAQTPQTFKDLDSWTRHRLRAIQLKQWRTGTTAYSRLRALGATHELAALIAGGTGSWWGHSEAGLNRILTVKYFDDLGFPRLT
;
A
#
# COMPACT_ATOMS: atom_id res chain seq x y z
N MET A 1 -15.40 35.83 11.69
CA MET A 1 -14.89 34.98 10.56
C MET A 1 -15.49 35.41 9.23
N ARG A 2 -16.82 35.41 9.05
CA ARG A 2 -17.47 35.80 7.78
C ARG A 2 -17.20 37.25 7.37
N GLU A 3 -17.27 38.19 8.31
CA GLU A 3 -16.96 39.61 8.06
C GLU A 3 -15.54 39.86 7.54
N MET A 4 -14.54 39.09 7.99
CA MET A 4 -13.16 39.22 7.49
C MET A 4 -13.03 38.73 6.05
N TYR A 5 -13.73 37.65 5.68
CA TYR A 5 -13.73 37.17 4.30
C TYR A 5 -14.44 38.14 3.35
N GLU A 6 -15.53 38.76 3.80
CA GLU A 6 -16.24 39.78 3.02
C GLU A 6 -15.38 41.03 2.80
N ARG A 7 -14.67 41.50 3.83
CA ARG A 7 -13.71 42.62 3.71
C ARG A 7 -12.55 42.33 2.75
N LEU A 8 -12.18 41.08 2.59
CA LEU A 8 -11.13 40.63 1.66
C LEU A 8 -11.70 40.21 0.29
N HIS A 9 -13.01 40.36 0.07
CA HIS A 9 -13.71 39.92 -1.15
C HIS A 9 -13.51 38.43 -1.50
N LEU A 10 -13.42 37.58 -0.48
CA LEU A 10 -13.23 36.14 -0.62
C LEU A 10 -14.53 35.38 -0.31
N ARG A 11 -14.83 34.35 -1.11
CA ARG A 11 -16.00 33.49 -0.92
C ARG A 11 -15.66 32.23 -0.13
N VAL A 12 -16.36 32.00 0.98
CA VAL A 12 -16.22 30.78 1.78
C VAL A 12 -16.86 29.59 1.05
N ASN A 13 -16.16 28.46 1.03
CA ASN A 13 -16.69 27.21 0.48
C ASN A 13 -17.44 26.45 1.58
N GLU A 14 -18.76 26.62 1.63
CA GLU A 14 -19.63 26.00 2.63
C GLU A 14 -19.65 24.45 2.53
N LYS A 15 -19.28 23.85 1.39
CA LYS A 15 -19.13 22.39 1.28
C LYS A 15 -17.88 21.86 1.98
N LYS A 16 -16.89 22.72 2.24
CA LYS A 16 -15.62 22.36 2.92
C LYS A 16 -15.55 22.89 4.34
N THR A 17 -16.34 23.90 4.66
CA THR A 17 -16.30 24.62 5.93
C THR A 17 -17.38 24.07 6.84
N GLU A 18 -16.99 23.55 7.99
CA GLU A 18 -17.92 22.94 8.93
C GLU A 18 -17.37 23.09 10.35
N VAL A 19 -18.26 23.38 11.29
CA VAL A 19 -17.94 23.40 12.73
C VAL A 19 -18.35 22.06 13.32
N GLY A 20 -17.41 21.34 13.93
CA GLY A 20 -17.68 20.06 14.56
C GLY A 20 -16.43 19.44 15.16
N PRO A 21 -16.51 18.16 15.59
CA PRO A 21 -15.37 17.48 16.21
C PRO A 21 -14.15 17.46 15.28
N VAL A 22 -12.96 17.73 15.83
CA VAL A 22 -11.69 17.73 15.08
C VAL A 22 -11.25 16.32 14.66
N PHE A 23 -11.74 15.29 15.34
CA PHE A 23 -11.31 13.91 15.12
C PHE A 23 -11.84 13.36 13.80
N GLY A 24 -10.96 12.73 13.02
CA GLY A 24 -11.29 12.17 11.70
C GLY A 24 -11.40 13.20 10.57
N ARG A 25 -11.43 14.51 10.88
CA ARG A 25 -11.40 15.57 9.86
C ARG A 25 -10.01 15.67 9.26
N LYS A 26 -9.97 15.78 7.93
CA LYS A 26 -8.71 15.88 7.18
C LYS A 26 -8.19 17.31 7.19
N PHE A 27 -6.90 17.48 7.42
CA PHE A 27 -6.16 18.71 7.23
C PHE A 27 -4.80 18.37 6.64
N LEU A 28 -4.48 18.90 5.45
CA LEU A 28 -3.23 18.61 4.72
C LEU A 28 -2.90 17.11 4.60
N GLY A 29 -3.91 16.26 4.44
CA GLY A 29 -3.72 14.80 4.35
C GLY A 29 -3.57 14.07 5.70
N TYR A 30 -3.52 14.80 6.81
CA TYR A 30 -3.53 14.26 8.17
C TYR A 30 -4.93 14.35 8.79
N CYS A 31 -5.14 13.64 9.90
CA CYS A 31 -6.28 13.83 10.79
C CYS A 31 -5.87 13.57 12.25
N LEU A 32 -6.66 14.10 13.18
CA LEU A 32 -6.51 13.76 14.59
C LEU A 32 -7.35 12.53 14.92
N ARG A 33 -6.82 11.63 15.74
CA ARG A 33 -7.54 10.45 16.22
C ARG A 33 -7.40 10.33 17.72
N ARG A 34 -8.51 10.03 18.41
CA ARG A 34 -8.47 9.65 19.82
C ARG A 34 -7.80 8.28 19.96
N TRP A 35 -6.96 8.17 20.97
CA TRP A 35 -6.26 6.95 21.33
C TRP A 35 -6.55 6.60 22.80
N SER A 36 -6.09 5.43 23.25
CA SER A 36 -6.24 5.02 24.65
C SER A 36 -5.60 6.02 25.62
N GLY A 37 -6.14 6.09 26.84
CA GLY A 37 -5.63 6.99 27.88
C GLY A 37 -5.89 8.47 27.62
N ASN A 38 -6.99 8.81 26.92
CA ASN A 38 -7.36 10.19 26.59
C ASN A 38 -6.30 10.97 25.78
N THR A 39 -5.42 10.25 25.06
CA THR A 39 -4.38 10.85 24.22
C THR A 39 -4.89 11.09 22.79
N VAL A 40 -4.34 12.11 22.14
CA VAL A 40 -4.65 12.44 20.74
C VAL A 40 -3.40 12.19 19.90
N LYS A 41 -3.56 11.46 18.80
CA LYS A 41 -2.48 11.17 17.86
C LYS A 41 -2.77 11.80 16.50
N VAL A 42 -1.70 12.25 15.84
CA VAL A 42 -1.72 12.59 14.43
C VAL A 42 -1.72 11.30 13.62
N ALA A 43 -2.67 11.15 12.71
CA ALA A 43 -2.81 10.00 11.83
C ALA A 43 -2.89 10.46 10.37
N VAL A 44 -2.65 9.54 9.44
CA VAL A 44 -2.89 9.79 8.01
C VAL A 44 -4.40 9.75 7.76
N ALA A 45 -4.94 10.77 7.08
CA ALA A 45 -6.36 10.82 6.75
C ALA A 45 -6.76 9.67 5.81
N SER A 46 -7.98 9.17 5.94
CA SER A 46 -8.52 8.08 5.11
C SER A 46 -8.34 8.35 3.60
N LYS A 47 -8.67 9.56 3.15
CA LYS A 47 -8.49 9.97 1.75
C LYS A 47 -7.03 9.85 1.27
N ALA A 48 -6.04 10.14 2.12
CA ALA A 48 -4.64 10.01 1.76
C ALA A 48 -4.21 8.53 1.68
N LEU A 49 -4.73 7.68 2.57
CA LEU A 49 -4.55 6.22 2.50
C LEU A 49 -5.17 5.62 1.24
N ASP A 50 -6.37 6.07 0.86
CA ASP A 50 -7.03 5.61 -0.36
C ASP A 50 -6.24 6.04 -1.60
N THR A 51 -5.76 7.29 -1.62
CA THR A 51 -4.89 7.81 -2.70
C THR A 51 -3.60 7.00 -2.80
N PHE A 52 -2.98 6.65 -1.67
CA PHE A 52 -1.81 5.78 -1.63
C PHE A 52 -2.12 4.42 -2.26
N LYS A 53 -3.18 3.74 -1.79
CA LYS A 53 -3.57 2.44 -2.31
C LYS A 53 -3.88 2.51 -3.80
N GLN A 54 -4.52 3.58 -4.26
CA GLN A 54 -4.78 3.78 -5.69
C GLN A 54 -3.49 3.93 -6.49
N ARG A 55 -2.55 4.77 -6.04
CA ARG A 55 -1.26 4.94 -6.70
C ARG A 55 -0.48 3.63 -6.78
N ILE A 56 -0.46 2.86 -5.69
CA ILE A 56 0.14 1.53 -5.69
C ILE A 56 -0.57 0.61 -6.69
N ARG A 57 -1.91 0.62 -6.79
CA ARG A 57 -2.65 -0.15 -7.81
C ARG A 57 -2.23 0.21 -9.24
N ASP A 58 -2.00 1.49 -9.51
CA ASP A 58 -1.62 1.98 -10.83
C ASP A 58 -0.19 1.56 -11.21
N ILE A 59 0.73 1.60 -10.24
CA ILE A 59 2.12 1.10 -10.39
C ILE A 59 2.11 -0.43 -10.57
N THR A 60 1.31 -1.12 -9.75
CA THR A 60 1.17 -2.59 -9.71
C THR A 60 0.12 -3.13 -10.69
N ARG A 61 -0.16 -2.39 -11.77
CA ARG A 61 -1.20 -2.77 -12.71
C ARG A 61 -0.85 -4.12 -13.34
N ARG A 62 -1.82 -5.03 -13.30
CA ARG A 62 -1.70 -6.39 -13.82
C ARG A 62 -1.70 -6.45 -15.36
N VAL A 63 -1.90 -5.33 -16.03
CA VAL A 63 -2.00 -5.20 -17.49
C VAL A 63 -0.90 -4.23 -17.94
N GLY A 64 -0.13 -4.59 -18.97
CA GLY A 64 0.90 -3.72 -19.55
C GLY A 64 2.34 -4.23 -19.50
N GLY A 65 2.58 -5.53 -19.24
CA GLY A 65 3.89 -6.17 -19.49
C GLY A 65 5.07 -5.71 -18.63
N LYS A 66 4.86 -4.87 -17.61
CA LYS A 66 5.93 -4.37 -16.75
C LYS A 66 6.64 -5.50 -16.02
N SER A 67 7.96 -5.51 -16.06
CA SER A 67 8.78 -6.42 -15.27
C SER A 67 8.74 -6.02 -13.79
N LEU A 68 9.03 -6.96 -12.89
CA LEU A 68 9.06 -6.65 -11.46
C LEU A 68 10.13 -5.60 -11.11
N LYS A 69 11.22 -5.53 -11.88
CA LYS A 69 12.26 -4.49 -11.76
C LYS A 69 11.71 -3.09 -12.08
N GLN A 70 10.94 -2.95 -13.15
CA GLN A 70 10.29 -1.68 -13.52
C GLN A 70 9.22 -1.24 -12.51
N VAL A 71 8.57 -2.21 -11.85
CA VAL A 71 7.66 -1.92 -10.73
C VAL A 71 8.46 -1.44 -9.52
N ALA A 72 9.61 -2.06 -9.23
CA ALA A 72 10.50 -1.63 -8.14
C ALA A 72 11.04 -0.20 -8.34
N GLU A 73 11.43 0.16 -9.57
CA GLU A 73 11.87 1.52 -9.93
C GLU A 73 10.79 2.57 -9.60
N GLN A 74 9.56 2.37 -10.08
CA GLN A 74 8.44 3.28 -9.78
C GLN A 74 8.10 3.33 -8.29
N MET A 75 8.25 2.22 -7.57
CA MET A 75 8.07 2.20 -6.12
C MET A 75 9.16 2.96 -5.38
N ARG A 76 10.42 2.92 -5.84
CA ARG A 76 11.53 3.69 -5.28
C ARG A 76 11.35 5.20 -5.43
N GLU A 77 10.72 5.65 -6.50
CA GLU A 77 10.42 7.07 -6.70
C GLU A 77 9.28 7.54 -5.77
N TYR A 78 8.25 6.70 -5.58
CA TYR A 78 7.04 7.11 -4.88
C TYR A 78 7.10 6.92 -3.35
N LEU A 79 7.52 5.74 -2.89
CA LEU A 79 7.37 5.35 -1.48
C LEU A 79 8.20 6.22 -0.50
N PRO A 80 9.47 6.57 -0.78
CA PRO A 80 10.25 7.42 0.12
C PRO A 80 9.65 8.81 0.30
N GLY A 81 9.19 9.44 -0.78
CA GLY A 81 8.55 10.76 -0.71
C GLY A 81 7.24 10.72 0.08
N TRP A 82 6.44 9.68 -0.11
CA TRP A 82 5.21 9.50 0.66
C TRP A 82 5.49 9.26 2.16
N LYS A 83 6.48 8.39 2.48
CA LYS A 83 6.90 8.12 3.86
C LYS A 83 7.42 9.39 4.54
N ALA A 84 8.26 10.16 3.85
CA ALA A 84 8.80 11.42 4.37
C ALA A 84 7.70 12.45 4.64
N TYR A 85 6.77 12.63 3.70
CA TYR A 85 5.65 13.55 3.85
C TYR A 85 4.76 13.20 5.05
N PHE A 86 4.49 11.91 5.27
CA PHE A 86 3.65 11.41 6.37
C PHE A 86 4.41 11.04 7.65
N SER A 87 5.68 11.42 7.77
CA SER A 87 6.55 11.06 8.91
C SER A 87 6.04 11.56 10.27
N LEU A 88 5.19 12.59 10.30
CA LEU A 88 4.57 13.11 11.53
C LEU A 88 3.45 12.21 12.07
N ALA A 89 2.99 11.21 11.30
CA ALA A 89 1.92 10.32 11.74
C ALA A 89 2.41 9.37 12.83
N GLN A 90 1.74 9.40 13.99
CA GLN A 90 2.07 8.61 15.18
C GLN A 90 1.36 7.25 15.20
N THR A 91 1.06 6.72 14.01
CA THR A 91 0.32 5.47 13.80
C THR A 91 1.18 4.45 13.05
N PRO A 92 2.20 3.86 13.71
CA PRO A 92 3.14 2.95 13.04
C PRO A 92 2.46 1.69 12.48
N GLN A 93 1.36 1.25 13.10
CA GLN A 93 0.58 0.11 12.60
C GLN A 93 0.03 0.37 11.20
N THR A 94 -0.39 1.61 10.90
CA THR A 94 -0.87 1.97 9.56
C THR A 94 0.21 1.78 8.50
N PHE A 95 1.47 2.11 8.79
CA PHE A 95 2.58 1.89 7.86
C PHE A 95 2.87 0.40 7.68
N LYS A 96 2.83 -0.40 8.76
CA LYS A 96 2.97 -1.86 8.70
C LYS A 96 1.87 -2.50 7.84
N ASP A 97 0.62 -2.07 8.01
CA ASP A 97 -0.52 -2.59 7.26
C ASP A 97 -0.40 -2.25 5.77
N LEU A 98 0.03 -1.02 5.44
CA LEU A 98 0.29 -0.60 4.07
C LEU A 98 1.45 -1.38 3.43
N ASP A 99 2.53 -1.61 4.17
CA ASP A 99 3.67 -2.40 3.70
C ASP A 99 3.23 -3.85 3.41
N SER A 100 2.54 -4.48 4.36
CA SER A 100 1.99 -5.84 4.22
C SER A 100 1.06 -5.96 3.00
N TRP A 101 0.12 -5.02 2.87
CA TRP A 101 -0.80 -4.98 1.72
C TRP A 101 -0.06 -4.78 0.39
N THR A 102 0.98 -3.94 0.37
CA THR A 102 1.82 -3.72 -0.82
C THR A 102 2.60 -4.98 -1.19
N ARG A 103 3.20 -5.66 -0.22
CA ARG A 103 3.92 -6.93 -0.44
C ARG A 103 2.98 -8.02 -0.95
N HIS A 104 1.77 -8.10 -0.41
CA HIS A 104 0.75 -9.03 -0.89
C HIS A 104 0.37 -8.75 -2.36
N ARG A 105 0.21 -7.49 -2.76
CA ARG A 105 0.02 -7.12 -4.17
C ARG A 105 1.18 -7.55 -5.07
N LEU A 106 2.42 -7.34 -4.64
CA LEU A 106 3.61 -7.72 -5.42
C LEU A 106 3.65 -9.23 -5.65
N ARG A 107 3.33 -10.04 -4.64
CA ARG A 107 3.20 -11.50 -4.77
C ARG A 107 2.14 -11.89 -5.80
N ALA A 108 0.97 -11.25 -5.75
CA ALA A 108 -0.11 -11.51 -6.71
C ALA A 108 0.30 -11.18 -8.17
N ILE A 109 1.07 -10.10 -8.38
CA ILE A 109 1.59 -9.78 -9.72
C ILE A 109 2.63 -10.80 -10.16
N GLN A 110 3.54 -11.20 -9.28
CA GLN A 110 4.57 -12.18 -9.59
C GLN A 110 3.95 -13.50 -10.07
N LEU A 111 2.93 -14.00 -9.36
CA LEU A 111 2.17 -15.17 -9.78
C LEU A 111 1.51 -14.97 -11.15
N LYS A 112 0.90 -13.81 -11.38
CA LYS A 112 0.30 -13.49 -12.68
C LYS A 112 1.35 -13.47 -13.80
N GLN A 113 2.54 -12.94 -13.56
CA GLN A 113 3.62 -12.89 -14.55
C GLN A 113 4.12 -14.29 -14.92
N TRP A 114 4.07 -15.25 -13.99
CA TRP A 114 4.43 -16.65 -14.30
C TRP A 114 3.40 -17.32 -15.21
N ARG A 115 2.16 -16.79 -15.24
CA ARG A 115 1.06 -17.09 -16.18
C ARG A 115 0.53 -18.53 -16.14
N THR A 116 1.41 -19.53 -16.12
CA THR A 116 1.08 -20.96 -16.18
C THR A 116 1.48 -21.65 -14.87
N GLY A 117 0.72 -22.68 -14.48
CA GLY A 117 1.02 -23.48 -13.30
C GLY A 117 2.39 -24.13 -13.38
N THR A 118 2.79 -24.63 -14.56
CA THR A 118 4.09 -25.25 -14.78
C THR A 118 5.25 -24.27 -14.52
N THR A 119 5.16 -23.03 -15.02
CA THR A 119 6.17 -22.00 -14.75
C THR A 119 6.17 -21.60 -13.28
N ALA A 120 4.99 -21.43 -12.68
CA ALA A 120 4.87 -21.09 -11.26
C ALA A 120 5.50 -22.17 -10.38
N TYR A 121 5.19 -23.45 -10.62
CA TYR A 121 5.76 -24.59 -9.93
C TYR A 121 7.29 -24.61 -10.02
N SER A 122 7.83 -24.54 -11.25
CA SER A 122 9.28 -24.58 -11.48
C SER A 122 10.00 -23.43 -10.77
N ARG A 123 9.48 -22.20 -10.87
CA ARG A 123 10.07 -21.03 -10.19
C ARG A 123 9.96 -21.11 -8.68
N LEU A 124 8.85 -21.59 -8.14
CA LEU A 124 8.70 -21.78 -6.69
C LEU A 124 9.68 -22.82 -6.16
N ARG A 125 9.87 -23.94 -6.88
CA ARG A 125 10.87 -24.95 -6.54
C ARG A 125 12.29 -24.38 -6.58
N ALA A 126 12.63 -23.59 -7.60
CA ALA A 126 13.91 -22.90 -7.69
C ALA A 126 14.16 -21.89 -6.54
N LEU A 127 13.08 -21.30 -6.00
CA LEU A 127 13.11 -20.41 -4.83
C LEU A 127 13.04 -21.18 -3.50
N GLY A 128 13.11 -22.51 -3.51
CA GLY A 128 13.17 -23.35 -2.31
C GLY A 128 11.82 -23.76 -1.72
N ALA A 129 10.69 -23.56 -2.42
CA ALA A 129 9.39 -24.04 -1.97
C ALA A 129 9.34 -25.57 -1.94
N THR A 130 8.65 -26.18 -0.97
CA THR A 130 8.39 -27.64 -0.96
C THR A 130 7.54 -28.07 -2.15
N HIS A 131 7.58 -29.36 -2.51
CA HIS A 131 6.74 -29.90 -3.59
C HIS A 131 5.26 -29.60 -3.36
N GLU A 132 4.76 -29.88 -2.16
CA GLU A 132 3.36 -29.66 -1.76
C GLU A 132 2.94 -28.20 -1.93
N LEU A 133 3.76 -27.26 -1.43
CA LEU A 133 3.47 -25.83 -1.53
C LEU A 133 3.52 -25.34 -2.99
N ALA A 134 4.51 -25.79 -3.76
CA ALA A 134 4.64 -25.42 -5.15
C ALA A 134 3.47 -25.97 -5.98
N ALA A 135 3.05 -27.22 -5.75
CA ALA A 135 1.92 -27.86 -6.42
C ALA A 135 0.59 -27.18 -6.07
N LEU A 136 0.35 -26.85 -4.78
CA LEU A 136 -0.83 -26.12 -4.33
C LEU A 136 -0.99 -24.77 -5.05
N ILE A 137 0.09 -23.99 -5.12
CA ILE A 137 0.07 -22.66 -5.75
C ILE A 137 -0.04 -22.79 -7.28
N ALA A 138 0.61 -23.80 -7.87
CA ALA A 138 0.55 -24.06 -9.31
C ALA A 138 -0.81 -24.60 -9.79
N GLY A 139 -1.53 -25.36 -8.95
CA GLY A 139 -2.89 -25.80 -9.24
C GLY A 139 -3.93 -24.68 -9.18
N GLY A 140 -3.62 -23.59 -8.47
CA GLY A 140 -4.48 -22.41 -8.28
C GLY A 140 -4.34 -21.31 -9.31
N THR A 141 -3.74 -21.58 -10.48
CA THR A 141 -3.48 -20.54 -11.49
C THR A 141 -4.76 -19.98 -12.10
N GLY A 142 -5.29 -18.91 -11.49
CA GLY A 142 -6.54 -18.24 -11.88
C GLY A 142 -7.00 -17.24 -10.83
N SER A 143 -6.81 -17.55 -9.53
CA SER A 143 -7.14 -16.67 -8.40
C SER A 143 -5.88 -16.10 -7.71
N TRP A 144 -5.18 -15.21 -8.41
CA TRP A 144 -3.87 -14.69 -7.99
C TRP A 144 -3.85 -13.97 -6.65
N TRP A 145 -4.98 -13.35 -6.28
CA TRP A 145 -5.10 -12.66 -5.01
C TRP A 145 -5.20 -13.66 -3.85
N GLY A 146 -6.18 -14.56 -3.88
CA GLY A 146 -6.37 -15.56 -2.84
C GLY A 146 -5.17 -16.49 -2.68
N HIS A 147 -4.58 -16.97 -3.79
CA HIS A 147 -3.40 -17.85 -3.71
C HIS A 147 -2.12 -17.13 -3.26
N SER A 148 -2.06 -15.80 -3.33
CA SER A 148 -0.93 -15.07 -2.73
C SER A 148 -0.96 -15.05 -1.19
N GLU A 149 -2.05 -15.52 -0.57
CA GLU A 149 -2.14 -15.80 0.87
C GLU A 149 -1.83 -17.27 1.21
N ALA A 150 -1.73 -18.16 0.22
CA ALA A 150 -1.51 -19.60 0.40
C ALA A 150 -0.06 -19.97 0.75
N GLY A 151 0.57 -19.26 1.70
CA GLY A 151 1.93 -19.52 2.15
C GLY A 151 3.05 -18.96 1.26
N LEU A 152 2.70 -18.22 0.20
CA LEU A 152 3.67 -17.59 -0.69
C LEU A 152 4.57 -16.57 0.02
N ASN A 153 4.10 -16.01 1.14
CA ASN A 153 4.91 -15.15 2.02
C ASN A 153 6.13 -15.84 2.63
N ARG A 154 6.15 -17.18 2.72
CA ARG A 154 7.30 -17.97 3.18
C ARG A 154 8.40 -18.07 2.13
N ILE A 155 8.04 -17.94 0.85
CA ILE A 155 8.96 -18.08 -0.28
C ILE A 155 9.34 -16.70 -0.83
N LEU A 156 8.33 -15.92 -1.22
CA LEU A 156 8.46 -14.51 -1.57
C LEU A 156 8.41 -13.68 -0.28
N THR A 157 9.49 -13.80 0.48
CA THR A 157 9.70 -13.13 1.77
C THR A 157 9.85 -11.62 1.59
N VAL A 158 9.86 -10.87 2.69
CA VAL A 158 10.20 -9.43 2.65
C VAL A 158 11.59 -9.24 2.05
N LYS A 159 12.56 -10.06 2.49
CA LYS A 159 13.94 -10.06 1.98
C LYS A 159 14.01 -10.21 0.46
N TYR A 160 13.24 -11.15 -0.12
CA TYR A 160 13.17 -11.33 -1.57
C TYR A 160 12.82 -10.02 -2.31
N PHE A 161 11.87 -9.24 -1.79
CA PHE A 161 11.52 -7.96 -2.39
C PHE A 161 12.52 -6.84 -2.08
N ASP A 162 13.19 -6.89 -0.93
CA ASP A 162 14.27 -5.93 -0.63
C ASP A 162 15.47 -6.14 -1.56
N ASP A 163 15.83 -7.39 -1.85
CA ASP A 163 16.91 -7.75 -2.79
C ASP A 163 16.58 -7.30 -4.23
N LEU A 164 15.29 -7.19 -4.57
CA LEU A 164 14.81 -6.59 -5.83
C LEU A 164 14.76 -5.04 -5.79
N GLY A 165 15.12 -4.45 -4.66
CA GLY A 165 15.20 -3.01 -4.44
C GLY A 165 13.85 -2.34 -4.17
N PHE A 166 12.85 -3.06 -3.66
CA PHE A 166 11.60 -2.43 -3.21
C PHE A 166 11.78 -1.80 -1.82
N PRO A 167 11.54 -0.49 -1.65
CA PRO A 167 11.72 0.18 -0.37
C PRO A 167 10.64 -0.26 0.63
N ARG A 168 10.98 -0.12 1.92
CA ARG A 168 10.08 -0.43 3.04
C ARG A 168 9.43 0.84 3.57
N LEU A 169 8.14 0.75 3.94
CA LEU A 169 7.44 1.84 4.63
C LEU A 169 7.71 1.87 6.14
N THR A 170 8.13 0.74 6.70
CA THR A 170 8.52 0.57 8.10
C THR A 170 9.99 0.86 8.33
#